data_AF-A0A929K3M2-F1
#
_entry.id   AF-A0A929K3M2-F1
#
_cell.length_a   1.000
_cell.length_b   1.000
_cell.length_c   1.000
_cell.angle_alpha   90.00
_cell.angle_beta   90.00
_cell.angle_gamma   90.00
#
_symmetry.space_group_name_H-M   'P 1'
#
loop_
_entity.id
_entity.type
_entity.pdbx_description
1 polymer ?
#
loop_
_entity_poly.entity_id
_entity_poly.type
_entity_poly.pdbx_seq_one_letter_code
_entity_poly.pdbx_strand_id
1 'polypeptide(L)'
;MSLYGVGEYISNAVLCFAFKKRIPIVDTNVLRVYERVFNVKSLKSRPHTDKKMWDFAEKMLPKENYVGYNYALLDFASDICRAKNPFCEICPLKSICVYRKEGGHESSVGNKAEGVDDVARGKKVAQSSLKMHDLRVITVASMIFYAKYEMKGKIQINAVKR
;
A
#
# COMPACT_ATOMS: atom_id res chain seq x y z
N MET A 1 14.27 -16.13 -15.30
CA MET A 1 15.02 -15.13 -16.08
C MET A 1 15.86 -14.33 -15.10
N SER A 2 17.19 -14.32 -15.21
CA SER A 2 18.07 -13.50 -14.36
C SER A 2 18.92 -12.60 -15.24
N LEU A 3 18.60 -11.31 -15.27
CA LEU A 3 19.47 -10.27 -15.84
C LEU A 3 20.22 -9.62 -14.68
N TYR A 4 21.54 -9.46 -14.82
CA TYR A 4 22.36 -8.82 -13.78
C TYR A 4 21.83 -7.40 -13.50
N GLY A 5 21.60 -7.08 -12.22
CA GLY A 5 21.04 -5.79 -11.79
C GLY A 5 19.51 -5.68 -11.86
N VAL A 6 18.79 -6.68 -12.38
CA VAL A 6 17.32 -6.69 -12.39
C VAL A 6 16.80 -7.46 -11.18
N GLY A 7 16.34 -6.71 -10.17
CA GLY A 7 15.64 -7.27 -9.02
C GLY A 7 14.19 -7.65 -9.33
N GLU A 8 13.57 -8.39 -8.41
CA GLU A 8 12.21 -8.93 -8.53
C GLU A 8 11.14 -7.86 -8.81
N TYR A 9 11.29 -6.66 -8.23
CA TYR A 9 10.44 -5.51 -8.54
C TYR A 9 10.46 -5.16 -10.04
N ILE A 10 11.65 -4.99 -10.62
CA ILE A 10 11.80 -4.56 -12.02
C ILE A 10 11.29 -5.66 -12.95
N SER A 11 11.65 -6.92 -12.70
CA SER A 11 11.17 -8.03 -13.52
C SER A 11 9.64 -8.11 -13.49
N ASN A 12 9.04 -8.00 -12.31
CA ASN A 12 7.59 -8.09 -12.16
C ASN A 12 6.90 -6.86 -12.76
N ALA A 13 7.49 -5.66 -12.66
CA ALA A 13 6.96 -4.44 -13.26
C ALA A 13 6.88 -4.57 -14.79
N VAL A 14 7.94 -5.07 -15.43
CA VAL A 14 7.95 -5.32 -16.87
C VAL A 14 6.90 -6.38 -17.24
N LEU A 15 6.89 -7.52 -16.55
CA LEU A 15 5.93 -8.60 -16.81
C LEU A 15 4.48 -8.15 -16.62
N CYS A 16 4.18 -7.38 -15.58
CA CYS A 16 2.83 -6.92 -15.29
C CYS A 16 2.40 -5.81 -16.26
N PHE A 17 3.20 -4.74 -16.40
CA PHE A 17 2.77 -3.54 -17.10
C PHE A 17 2.90 -3.65 -18.62
N ALA A 18 4.00 -4.23 -19.11
CA ALA A 18 4.22 -4.40 -20.55
C ALA A 18 3.56 -5.68 -21.07
N PHE A 19 3.78 -6.82 -20.39
CA PHE A 19 3.31 -8.13 -20.87
C PHE A 19 1.97 -8.59 -20.28
N LYS A 20 1.32 -7.74 -19.47
CA LYS A 20 0.00 -8.02 -18.88
C LYS A 20 -0.04 -9.37 -18.16
N LYS A 21 1.03 -9.72 -17.44
CA LYS A 21 1.03 -10.89 -16.57
C LYS A 21 0.40 -10.54 -15.22
N ARG A 22 -0.46 -11.42 -14.71
CA ARG A 22 -1.03 -11.30 -13.38
C ARG A 22 0.03 -11.63 -12.34
N ILE A 23 0.82 -10.62 -11.96
CA ILE A 23 1.92 -10.70 -11.00
C ILE A 23 1.90 -9.43 -10.12
N PRO A 24 2.12 -9.54 -8.80
CA PRO A 24 2.11 -8.39 -7.90
C PRO A 24 3.37 -7.54 -8.07
N ILE A 25 3.21 -6.24 -7.84
CA ILE A 25 4.32 -5.29 -7.75
C ILE A 25 4.53 -4.93 -6.28
N VAL A 26 5.74 -5.16 -5.78
CA VAL A 26 6.09 -4.92 -4.38
C VAL A 26 7.35 -4.07 -4.33
N ASP A 27 7.21 -2.82 -3.89
CA ASP A 27 8.29 -1.91 -3.55
C ASP A 27 8.24 -1.54 -2.05
N THR A 28 9.15 -0.69 -1.59
CA THR A 28 9.17 -0.24 -0.19
C THR A 28 7.90 0.52 0.22
N ASN A 29 7.21 1.16 -0.72
CA ASN A 29 5.95 1.87 -0.47
C ASN A 29 4.77 0.92 -0.28
N VAL A 30 4.65 -0.07 -1.15
CA VAL A 30 3.65 -1.14 -1.07
C VAL A 30 3.84 -1.95 0.20
N LEU A 31 5.08 -2.30 0.55
CA LEU A 31 5.39 -3.02 1.79
C LEU A 31 4.91 -2.25 3.03
N ARG A 32 5.10 -0.92 3.05
CA ARG A 32 4.57 -0.06 4.12
C ARG A 32 3.05 -0.10 4.20
N VAL A 33 2.35 -0.12 3.07
CA VAL A 33 0.88 -0.27 3.05
C VAL A 33 0.48 -1.60 3.66
N TYR A 34 1.14 -2.70 3.29
CA TYR A 34 0.85 -4.01 3.83
C TYR A 34 1.10 -4.11 5.34
N GLU A 35 2.19 -3.51 5.80
CA GLU A 35 2.49 -3.43 7.23
C GLU A 35 1.46 -2.59 7.98
N ARG A 36 1.16 -1.38 7.52
CA ARG A 36 0.26 -0.46 8.24
C ARG A 36 -1.20 -0.90 8.21
N VAL A 37 -1.70 -1.31 7.04
CA VAL A 37 -3.12 -1.61 6.88
C VAL A 37 -3.45 -3.00 7.43
N PHE A 38 -2.59 -3.98 7.18
CA PHE A 38 -2.88 -5.40 7.46
C PHE A 38 -2.00 -6.02 8.56
N ASN A 39 -1.07 -5.25 9.15
CA ASN A 39 -0.11 -5.74 10.15
C ASN A 39 0.75 -6.92 9.64
N VAL A 40 1.02 -6.95 8.33
CA VAL A 40 1.89 -7.96 7.71
C VAL A 40 3.32 -7.49 7.80
N LYS A 41 4.03 -7.97 8.82
CA LYS A 41 5.44 -7.66 9.05
C LYS A 41 6.35 -8.68 8.37
N SER A 42 7.41 -8.17 7.76
CA SER A 42 8.51 -8.97 7.25
C SER A 42 9.31 -9.58 8.40
N LEU A 43 9.84 -10.77 8.19
CA LEU A 43 10.78 -11.46 9.07
C LEU A 43 12.25 -11.17 8.73
N LYS A 44 12.51 -10.46 7.63
CA LYS A 44 13.87 -10.16 7.14
C LYS A 44 14.22 -8.70 7.34
N SER A 45 15.51 -8.43 7.49
CA SER A 45 16.06 -7.05 7.51
C SER A 45 15.84 -6.30 6.20
N ARG A 46 15.69 -7.03 5.09
CA ARG A 46 15.34 -6.50 3.76
C ARG A 46 13.94 -6.99 3.38
N PRO A 47 12.87 -6.23 3.67
CA PRO A 47 11.50 -6.70 3.49
C PRO A 47 11.13 -7.11 2.06
N HIS A 48 11.73 -6.48 1.04
CA HIS A 48 11.54 -6.84 -0.37
C HIS A 48 12.13 -8.22 -0.75
N THR A 49 12.99 -8.80 0.10
CA THR A 49 13.54 -10.15 -0.10
C THR A 49 12.76 -11.22 0.66
N ASP A 50 11.70 -10.83 1.36
CA ASP A 50 10.90 -11.73 2.17
C ASP A 50 9.74 -12.32 1.36
N LYS A 51 9.83 -13.62 1.11
CA LYS A 51 8.82 -14.39 0.38
C LYS A 51 7.43 -14.24 1.02
N LYS A 52 7.32 -14.07 2.33
CA LYS A 52 6.04 -13.86 3.02
C LYS A 52 5.31 -12.61 2.51
N MET A 53 6.06 -11.55 2.20
CA MET A 53 5.49 -10.31 1.68
C MET A 53 4.98 -10.50 0.25
N TRP A 54 5.72 -11.24 -0.58
CA TRP A 54 5.32 -11.58 -1.94
C TRP A 54 4.11 -12.52 -1.96
N ASP A 55 4.08 -13.53 -1.09
CA ASP A 55 2.94 -14.44 -0.95
C ASP A 55 1.67 -13.68 -0.49
N PHE A 56 1.82 -12.67 0.36
CA PHE A 56 0.69 -11.79 0.73
C PHE A 56 0.23 -10.93 -0.44
N ALA A 57 1.18 -10.34 -1.19
CA ALA A 57 0.87 -9.53 -2.36
C ALA A 57 0.13 -10.33 -3.45
N GLU A 58 0.56 -11.58 -3.70
CA GLU A 58 -0.09 -12.49 -4.65
C GLU A 58 -1.55 -12.79 -4.26
N LYS A 59 -1.81 -12.98 -2.96
CA LYS A 59 -3.17 -13.20 -2.43
C LYS A 59 -4.05 -11.96 -2.54
N MET A 60 -3.47 -10.77 -2.46
CA MET A 60 -4.19 -9.50 -2.59
C MET A 60 -4.47 -9.10 -4.04
N LEU A 61 -3.73 -9.66 -5.00
CA LEU A 61 -3.86 -9.34 -6.41
C LEU A 61 -5.21 -9.85 -6.96
N PRO A 62 -6.05 -9.00 -7.58
CA PRO A 62 -7.32 -9.45 -8.12
C PRO A 62 -7.12 -10.36 -9.37
N LYS A 63 -8.13 -11.18 -9.69
CA LYS A 63 -8.13 -12.01 -10.91
C LYS A 63 -8.19 -11.16 -12.18
N GLU A 64 -8.92 -10.06 -12.12
CA GLU A 64 -9.11 -9.09 -13.20
C GLU A 64 -8.57 -7.72 -12.81
N ASN A 65 -8.27 -6.88 -13.81
CA ASN A 65 -7.75 -5.53 -13.60
C ASN A 65 -6.53 -5.42 -12.66
N TYR A 66 -5.70 -6.47 -12.61
CA TYR A 66 -4.48 -6.53 -11.76
C TYR A 66 -3.46 -5.45 -12.11
N VAL A 67 -3.39 -5.02 -13.38
CA VAL A 67 -2.57 -3.87 -13.79
C VAL A 67 -3.06 -2.58 -13.14
N GLY A 68 -4.37 -2.30 -13.22
CA GLY A 68 -4.98 -1.13 -12.59
C GLY A 68 -4.83 -1.16 -11.07
N TYR A 69 -4.97 -2.34 -10.46
CA TYR A 69 -4.71 -2.55 -9.04
C TYR A 69 -3.27 -2.19 -8.65
N ASN A 70 -2.26 -2.72 -9.35
CA ASN A 70 -0.86 -2.44 -9.04
C ASN A 70 -0.54 -0.94 -9.17
N TYR A 71 -1.01 -0.28 -10.23
CA TYR A 71 -0.86 1.18 -10.35
C TYR A 71 -1.55 1.94 -9.23
N ALA A 72 -2.80 1.59 -8.91
CA ALA A 72 -3.55 2.30 -7.90
C ALA A 72 -2.98 2.07 -6.49
N LEU A 73 -2.40 0.90 -6.22
CA LEU A 73 -1.70 0.61 -4.96
C LEU A 73 -0.40 1.41 -4.84
N LEU A 74 0.38 1.53 -5.92
CA LEU A 74 1.59 2.37 -5.96
C LEU A 74 1.23 3.85 -5.73
N ASP A 75 0.24 4.38 -6.46
CA ASP A 75 -0.24 5.76 -6.31
C ASP A 75 -0.75 6.00 -4.88
N PHE A 76 -1.57 5.08 -4.34
CA PHE A 76 -2.08 5.17 -2.98
C PHE A 76 -0.95 5.21 -1.93
N ALA A 77 0.07 4.37 -2.10
CA ALA A 77 1.20 4.33 -1.20
C ALA A 77 2.02 5.63 -1.27
N SER A 78 2.15 6.22 -2.45
CA SER A 78 2.85 7.48 -2.69
C SER A 78 2.09 8.71 -2.17
N ASP A 79 0.79 8.79 -2.44
CA ASP A 79 0.03 10.03 -2.26
C ASP A 79 -0.68 10.10 -0.91
N ILE A 80 -1.19 8.97 -0.41
CA ILE A 80 -1.99 8.91 0.82
C ILE A 80 -1.21 8.26 1.95
N CYS A 81 -0.80 6.99 1.78
CA CYS A 81 -0.12 6.23 2.83
C CYS A 81 1.39 6.52 2.82
N ARG A 82 1.76 7.79 2.94
CA ARG A 82 3.15 8.27 2.86
C ARG A 82 4.01 7.79 4.02
N ALA A 83 5.32 7.66 3.79
CA ALA A 83 6.28 7.25 4.82
C ALA A 83 6.20 8.18 6.04
N LYS A 84 6.27 9.49 5.79
CA LYS A 84 6.08 10.55 6.79
C LYS A 84 4.74 11.25 6.54
N ASN A 85 4.06 11.65 7.61
CA ASN A 85 2.81 12.42 7.55
C ASN A 85 1.75 11.81 6.59
N PRO A 86 1.31 10.56 6.83
CA PRO A 86 0.27 9.93 6.02
C PRO A 86 -1.06 10.68 6.17
N PHE A 87 -1.82 10.78 5.08
CA PHE A 87 -3.12 11.44 5.07
C PHE A 87 -4.23 10.49 5.56
N CYS A 88 -4.17 10.10 6.83
CA CYS A 88 -5.06 9.10 7.41
C CYS A 88 -6.55 9.53 7.44
N GLU A 89 -6.86 10.83 7.54
CA GLU A 89 -8.24 11.33 7.57
C GLU A 89 -9.03 11.02 6.30
N ILE A 90 -8.38 11.25 5.16
CA ILE A 90 -8.95 11.01 3.82
C ILE A 90 -8.64 9.61 3.30
N CYS A 91 -7.97 8.76 4.10
CA CYS A 91 -7.56 7.45 3.66
C CYS A 91 -8.79 6.54 3.47
N PRO A 92 -9.04 6.00 2.27
CA PRO A 92 -10.16 5.10 2.01
C PRO A 92 -10.09 3.81 2.82
N LEU A 93 -8.90 3.42 3.30
CA LEU A 93 -8.68 2.20 4.07
C LEU A 93 -8.72 2.45 5.60
N LYS A 94 -9.08 3.66 6.06
CA LYS A 94 -9.01 4.02 7.49
C LYS A 94 -9.79 3.07 8.41
N SER A 95 -10.93 2.55 7.94
CA SER A 95 -11.82 1.67 8.72
C SER A 95 -11.23 0.28 8.97
N ILE A 96 -10.34 -0.18 8.11
CA ILE A 96 -9.69 -1.49 8.20
C ILE A 96 -8.23 -1.40 8.65
N CYS A 97 -7.61 -0.22 8.56
CA CYS A 97 -6.19 -0.02 8.83
C CYS A 97 -5.83 -0.23 10.31
N VAL A 98 -4.96 -1.21 10.58
CA VAL A 98 -4.46 -1.51 11.93
C VAL A 98 -3.67 -0.33 12.50
N TYR A 99 -2.74 0.24 11.73
CA TYR A 99 -1.92 1.38 12.14
C TYR A 99 -2.76 2.57 12.64
N ARG A 100 -3.89 2.86 11.96
CA ARG A 100 -4.79 3.93 12.39
C ARG A 100 -5.51 3.58 13.69
N LYS A 101 -5.99 2.34 13.83
CA LYS A 101 -6.68 1.87 15.05
C LYS A 101 -5.77 1.88 16.27
N GLU A 102 -4.47 1.69 16.08
CA GLU A 102 -3.45 1.72 17.13
C GLU A 102 -2.98 3.15 17.48
N GLY A 103 -3.59 4.19 16.92
CA GLY A 103 -3.25 5.59 17.19
C GLY A 103 -2.11 6.16 16.33
N GLY A 104 -1.78 5.51 15.21
CA GLY A 104 -0.82 6.02 14.24
C GLY A 104 -1.23 7.40 13.71
N HIS A 105 -0.43 8.42 14.05
CA HIS A 105 -0.80 9.83 14.03
C HIS A 105 -1.17 10.41 12.66
N GLU A 106 -2.08 11.39 12.74
CA GLU A 106 -2.54 12.33 11.73
C GLU A 106 -1.49 13.42 11.46
N SER A 107 -1.40 13.88 10.21
CA SER A 107 -0.86 15.21 9.95
C SER A 107 -1.97 16.25 10.13
N SER A 108 -1.86 17.06 11.17
CA SER A 108 -2.49 18.37 11.25
C SER A 108 -2.03 19.19 10.04
N VAL A 109 -2.98 19.76 9.30
CA VAL A 109 -2.68 20.70 8.23
C VAL A 109 -2.06 21.95 8.87
N GLY A 110 -0.75 22.16 8.66
CA GLY A 110 -0.07 23.46 8.82
C GLY A 110 0.75 23.67 10.10
N ASN A 111 2.07 23.49 10.03
CA ASN A 111 3.10 24.54 10.13
C ASN A 111 4.50 23.91 10.35
N LYS A 112 5.54 24.59 9.83
CA LYS A 112 6.96 24.22 9.91
C LYS A 112 7.44 24.02 11.35
N ALA A 113 8.18 22.94 11.61
CA ALA A 113 9.41 22.85 12.40
C ALA A 113 9.86 21.37 12.41
N GLU A 114 11.05 21.07 11.90
CA GLU A 114 12.23 20.61 12.66
C GLU A 114 12.15 19.13 13.09
N GLY A 115 13.17 18.38 12.70
CA GLY A 115 13.19 16.93 12.76
C GLY A 115 13.43 16.39 14.16
N VAL A 116 12.91 15.19 14.42
CA VAL A 116 13.45 14.25 15.42
C VAL A 116 13.14 12.81 14.97
N ASP A 117 14.23 12.09 14.73
CA ASP A 117 14.57 10.71 15.01
C ASP A 117 13.51 9.59 15.04
N ASP A 118 13.84 8.59 14.20
CA ASP A 118 13.39 7.22 14.24
C ASP A 118 13.53 6.59 15.63
N VAL A 119 12.41 6.23 16.26
CA VAL A 119 12.41 5.21 17.31
C VAL A 119 11.30 4.20 17.07
N ALA A 120 11.74 3.03 16.61
CA ALA A 120 11.01 1.78 16.67
C ALA A 120 10.42 1.55 18.08
N ARG A 121 9.10 1.32 18.16
CA ARG A 121 8.50 0.65 19.32
C ARG A 121 7.64 -0.51 18.86
N GLY A 122 8.22 -1.69 18.94
CA GLY A 122 7.48 -2.94 18.94
C GLY A 122 6.62 -3.04 20.20
N LYS A 123 5.30 -2.99 20.03
CA LYS A 123 4.37 -3.66 20.94
C LYS A 123 4.01 -5.00 20.31
N LYS A 124 4.23 -6.09 21.06
CA LYS A 124 3.73 -7.43 20.71
C LYS A 124 2.20 -7.36 20.76
N VAL A 125 1.57 -7.36 19.59
CA VAL A 125 0.12 -7.59 19.48
C VAL A 125 -0.06 -9.06 19.17
N ALA A 126 -0.89 -9.72 19.98
CA ALA A 126 -1.23 -11.13 19.88
C ALA A 126 -1.57 -11.49 18.42
N GLN A 127 -0.96 -12.57 17.92
CA GLN A 127 -1.35 -13.20 16.67
C GLN A 127 -2.77 -13.77 16.82
N SER A 128 -3.79 -12.93 16.72
CA SER A 128 -5.15 -13.40 16.50
C SER A 128 -5.27 -13.74 15.02
N SER A 129 -5.30 -15.05 14.74
CA SER A 129 -5.51 -15.66 13.44
C SER A 129 -6.55 -14.90 12.60
N LEU A 130 -6.07 -14.09 11.65
CA LEU A 130 -6.91 -13.52 10.61
C LEU A 130 -7.40 -14.68 9.74
N LYS A 131 -8.61 -15.18 10.04
CA LYS A 131 -9.40 -15.98 9.10
C LYS A 131 -9.75 -15.07 7.92
N MET A 132 -8.91 -15.12 6.89
CA MET A 132 -9.14 -14.48 5.59
C MET A 132 -10.35 -15.15 4.93
N HIS A 133 -11.55 -14.63 5.18
CA HIS A 133 -12.71 -14.94 4.35
C HIS A 133 -12.71 -14.01 3.12
N ASP A 134 -12.82 -14.65 1.95
CA ASP A 134 -12.62 -14.18 0.58
C ASP A 134 -13.41 -12.93 0.11
N LEU A 135 -14.23 -12.30 0.95
CA LEU A 135 -15.06 -11.14 0.55
C LEU A 135 -14.39 -9.77 0.76
N ARG A 136 -13.36 -9.64 1.60
CA ARG A 136 -12.76 -8.32 1.91
C ARG A 136 -11.65 -7.88 0.96
N VAL A 137 -11.05 -8.79 0.19
CA VAL A 137 -9.98 -8.45 -0.78
C VAL A 137 -10.57 -7.74 -2.01
N ILE A 138 -11.76 -8.17 -2.45
CA ILE A 138 -12.52 -7.55 -3.55
C ILE A 138 -12.90 -6.11 -3.21
N THR A 139 -13.27 -5.82 -1.96
CA THR A 139 -13.58 -4.46 -1.52
C THR A 139 -12.34 -3.59 -1.40
N VAL A 140 -11.18 -4.11 -0.99
CA VAL A 140 -9.93 -3.31 -0.96
C VAL A 140 -9.46 -2.94 -2.37
N ALA A 141 -9.46 -3.89 -3.32
CA ALA A 141 -9.11 -3.60 -4.72
C ALA A 141 -10.09 -2.61 -5.34
N SER A 142 -11.39 -2.80 -5.08
CA SER A 142 -12.43 -1.86 -5.48
C SER A 142 -12.26 -0.50 -4.81
N MET A 143 -11.97 -0.42 -3.50
CA MET A 143 -11.80 0.83 -2.75
C MET A 143 -10.56 1.60 -3.20
N ILE A 144 -9.44 0.92 -3.47
CA ILE A 144 -8.23 1.55 -4.02
C ILE A 144 -8.51 2.08 -5.43
N PHE A 145 -9.25 1.32 -6.25
CA PHE A 145 -9.66 1.73 -7.59
C PHE A 145 -10.68 2.90 -7.58
N TYR A 146 -11.71 2.82 -6.74
CA TYR A 146 -12.73 3.86 -6.54
C TYR A 146 -12.12 5.12 -5.94
N ALA A 147 -11.17 5.02 -5.01
CA ALA A 147 -10.46 6.19 -4.47
C ALA A 147 -9.70 6.94 -5.57
N LYS A 148 -9.09 6.23 -6.53
CA LYS A 148 -8.47 6.87 -7.71
C LYS A 148 -9.51 7.57 -8.60
N TYR A 149 -10.69 6.98 -8.78
CA TYR A 149 -11.79 7.57 -9.56
C TYR A 149 -12.41 8.80 -8.86
N GLU A 150 -12.69 8.74 -7.55
CA GLU A 150 -13.19 9.89 -6.79
C GLU A 150 -12.15 11.02 -6.68
N MET A 151 -10.86 10.70 -6.51
CA MET A 151 -9.82 11.72 -6.46
C MET A 151 -9.59 12.37 -7.83
N LYS A 152 -9.68 11.63 -8.95
CA LYS A 152 -9.69 12.25 -10.29
C LYS A 152 -10.91 13.15 -10.52
N GLY A 153 -12.08 12.75 -10.01
CA GLY A 153 -13.26 13.61 -9.98
C GLY A 153 -13.00 14.91 -9.21
N LYS A 154 -12.49 14.82 -7.97
CA LYS A 154 -12.20 15.98 -7.11
C LYS A 154 -11.05 16.89 -7.60
N ILE A 155 -10.07 16.34 -8.32
CA ILE A 155 -8.99 17.13 -8.92
C ILE A 155 -9.49 17.86 -10.17
N GLN A 156 -10.39 17.27 -10.97
CA GLN A 156 -10.96 17.97 -12.14
C GLN A 156 -11.97 19.07 -11.77
N ILE A 157 -12.81 18.92 -10.74
CA ILE A 157 -13.68 20.03 -10.31
C ILE A 157 -12.90 21.25 -9.78
N ASN A 158 -11.66 21.08 -9.30
CA ASN A 158 -10.81 22.20 -8.90
C ASN A 158 -9.92 22.75 -10.03
N ALA A 159 -9.76 22.01 -11.14
CA ALA A 159 -9.01 22.46 -12.32
C ALA A 159 -9.87 23.24 -13.33
N VAL A 160 -11.21 23.16 -13.23
CA VAL A 160 -12.17 23.87 -14.12
C VAL A 160 -12.73 25.16 -13.47
N LYS A 161 -12.26 25.54 -12.28
CA LYS A 161 -12.64 26.78 -11.58
C LYS A 161 -11.50 27.81 -11.45
N ARG A 162 -10.57 27.84 -12.40
CA ARG A 162 -9.59 28.93 -12.52
C ARG A 162 -9.63 29.52 -13.92
#